data_AF-A0A1Z2XPP6-F1
#
_entry.id   AF-A0A1Z2XPP6-F1
#
_cell.length_a   1.000
_cell.length_b   1.000
_cell.length_c   1.000
_cell.angle_alpha   90.00
_cell.angle_beta   90.00
_cell.angle_gamma   90.00
#
_symmetry.space_group_name_H-M   'P 1'
#
loop_
_entity.id
_entity.type
_entity.pdbx_description
1 polymer ?
#
loop_
_entity_poly.entity_id
_entity_poly.type
_entity_poly.pdbx_seq_one_letter_code
_entity_poly.pdbx_strand_id
1 'polypeptide(L)'
;MEKQEKQKTLISRSQRRSFCGALHTFAMSVGITAVCMLMTIGVLGLEEPAAEAAVQEAAAFNTASQTPSEPAPPAANGQVIPMGKAFGIKLFTDGVIVASLSDIYTTGGICCPAAEAGLRPGDYLVQADGMEIQSNAALAAYIGRSQGEGVTFLVRRGDEEFEATVTPVFGEGAFRTGMWVRDSAAGVGTLTFYDPGTGMFAGLGHGICDSDAGSVMSLKTGEPAAITLCGIVKGIPEEPGQLRGYFSSDDSMGELLANNETGVYGKLAEVPEGTPIDVMAREEVKAGPIEIIASIDESGPHAYAAEIQKVSNTDQPTKNLVIKVTDQRLLESTGGIVQGMSGAPLLQDGRLCGAVTHVFMDDPTRGYGIFAETMVEQCRNIEEANKSEKD
;
A
#
# COMPACT_ATOMS: atom_id res chain seq x y z
N MET A 1 30.70 -43.89 -7.89
CA MET A 1 30.30 -42.76 -7.03
C MET A 1 31.49 -41.99 -6.45
N GLU A 2 32.60 -42.61 -6.06
CA GLU A 2 33.76 -41.89 -5.46
C GLU A 2 34.52 -40.88 -6.36
N LYS A 3 34.44 -40.99 -7.69
CA LYS A 3 35.10 -40.02 -8.60
C LYS A 3 34.33 -38.72 -8.80
N GLN A 4 33.00 -38.72 -8.63
CA GLN A 4 32.17 -37.51 -8.79
C GLN A 4 32.19 -36.63 -7.54
N GLU A 5 32.42 -37.21 -6.37
CA GLU A 5 32.43 -36.47 -5.10
C GLU A 5 33.71 -35.64 -4.92
N LYS A 6 34.88 -36.19 -5.30
CA LYS A 6 36.16 -35.45 -5.28
C LYS A 6 36.19 -34.26 -6.26
N GLN A 7 35.45 -34.34 -7.37
CA GLN A 7 35.39 -33.27 -8.37
C GLN A 7 34.51 -32.09 -7.91
N LYS A 8 33.43 -32.34 -7.14
CA LYS A 8 32.61 -31.28 -6.54
C LYS A 8 33.34 -30.51 -5.43
N THR A 9 34.20 -31.18 -4.64
CA THR A 9 34.95 -30.52 -3.55
C THR A 9 36.08 -29.60 -4.06
N LEU A 10 36.69 -29.93 -5.20
CA LEU A 10 37.76 -29.13 -5.81
C LEU A 10 37.23 -27.83 -6.47
N ILE A 11 36.05 -27.88 -7.09
CA ILE A 11 35.41 -26.71 -7.72
C ILE A 11 34.97 -25.66 -6.67
N SER A 12 34.42 -26.12 -5.54
CA SER A 12 33.99 -25.28 -4.41
C SER A 12 35.16 -24.49 -3.77
N ARG A 13 36.34 -25.11 -3.63
CA ARG A 13 37.53 -24.45 -3.06
C ARG A 13 38.18 -23.44 -4.02
N SER A 14 38.12 -23.70 -5.33
CA SER A 14 38.63 -22.79 -6.36
C SER A 14 37.78 -21.51 -6.48
N GLN A 15 36.45 -21.64 -6.47
CA GLN A 15 35.53 -20.49 -6.56
C GLN A 15 35.61 -19.57 -5.33
N ARG A 16 35.74 -20.12 -4.11
CA ARG A 16 35.90 -19.29 -2.89
C ARG A 16 37.22 -18.51 -2.88
N ARG A 17 38.31 -19.05 -3.40
CA ARG A 17 39.60 -18.32 -3.53
C ARG A 17 39.54 -17.23 -4.59
N SER A 18 38.87 -17.47 -5.71
CA SER A 18 38.72 -16.46 -6.78
C SER A 18 37.82 -15.30 -6.37
N PHE A 19 36.75 -15.55 -5.60
CA PHE A 19 35.83 -14.51 -5.12
C PHE A 19 36.46 -13.62 -4.05
N CYS A 20 37.22 -14.19 -3.11
CA CYS A 20 37.90 -13.43 -2.06
C CYS A 20 39.06 -12.56 -2.63
N GLY A 21 39.74 -13.04 -3.66
CA GLY A 21 40.74 -12.26 -4.40
C GLY A 21 40.13 -11.08 -5.16
N ALA A 22 39.00 -11.28 -5.85
CA ALA A 22 38.31 -10.24 -6.60
C ALA A 22 37.78 -9.11 -5.70
N LEU A 23 37.25 -9.45 -4.52
CA LEU A 23 36.74 -8.49 -3.54
C LEU A 23 37.86 -7.62 -2.93
N HIS A 24 39.03 -8.22 -2.68
CA HIS A 24 40.22 -7.47 -2.21
C HIS A 24 40.75 -6.51 -3.27
N THR A 25 40.80 -6.93 -4.54
CA THR A 25 41.22 -6.04 -5.64
C THR A 25 40.22 -4.91 -5.89
N PHE A 26 38.92 -5.13 -5.70
CA PHE A 26 37.89 -4.09 -5.85
C PHE A 26 37.99 -3.03 -4.73
N ALA A 27 38.09 -3.47 -3.46
CA ALA A 27 38.23 -2.56 -2.32
C ALA A 27 39.51 -1.71 -2.36
N MET A 28 40.64 -2.30 -2.81
CA MET A 28 41.89 -1.56 -3.03
C MET A 28 41.78 -0.53 -4.16
N SER A 29 41.01 -0.80 -5.22
CA SER A 29 40.85 0.14 -6.34
C SER A 29 39.99 1.36 -5.98
N VAL A 30 38.92 1.19 -5.20
CA VAL A 30 38.05 2.28 -4.76
C VAL A 30 38.75 3.15 -3.71
N GLY A 31 39.49 2.53 -2.78
CA GLY A 31 40.26 3.24 -1.76
C GLY A 31 41.37 4.12 -2.35
N ILE A 32 42.11 3.62 -3.35
CA ILE A 32 43.17 4.41 -4.01
C ILE A 32 42.55 5.57 -4.81
N THR A 33 41.41 5.36 -5.48
CA THR A 33 40.75 6.42 -6.26
C THR A 33 40.21 7.54 -5.36
N ALA A 34 39.63 7.19 -4.20
CA ALA A 34 39.16 8.17 -3.21
C ALA A 34 40.32 8.97 -2.58
N VAL A 35 41.45 8.31 -2.28
CA VAL A 35 42.65 8.98 -1.77
C VAL A 35 43.29 9.87 -2.83
N CYS A 36 43.29 9.47 -4.11
CA CYS A 36 43.75 10.31 -5.21
C CYS A 36 42.86 11.54 -5.42
N MET A 37 41.53 11.42 -5.31
CA MET A 37 40.61 12.56 -5.40
C MET A 37 40.81 13.55 -4.23
N LEU A 38 40.98 13.05 -3.00
CA LEU A 38 41.23 13.88 -1.82
C LEU A 38 42.59 14.59 -1.89
N MET A 39 43.63 13.92 -2.41
CA MET A 39 44.95 14.51 -2.62
C MET A 39 44.94 15.59 -3.71
N THR A 40 44.11 15.48 -4.75
CA THR A 40 44.00 16.51 -5.79
C THR A 40 43.32 17.79 -5.31
N ILE A 41 42.43 17.71 -4.31
CA ILE A 41 41.77 18.88 -3.71
C ILE A 41 42.79 19.73 -2.92
N GLY A 42 43.71 19.07 -2.18
CA GLY A 42 44.76 19.75 -1.43
C GLY A 42 45.85 20.42 -2.28
N VAL A 43 46.05 20.01 -3.53
CA VAL A 43 47.09 20.56 -4.43
C VAL A 43 46.56 21.74 -5.27
N LEU A 44 45.25 21.88 -5.43
CA LEU A 44 44.62 22.91 -6.29
C LEU A 44 44.14 24.17 -5.56
N GLY A 45 44.29 24.26 -4.23
CA GLY A 45 43.99 25.48 -3.47
C GLY A 45 42.55 25.99 -3.60
N LEU A 46 41.59 25.10 -3.82
CA LEU A 46 40.17 25.45 -3.81
C LEU A 46 39.67 25.41 -2.36
N GLU A 47 39.36 26.59 -1.79
CA GLU A 47 38.77 26.73 -0.45
C GLU A 47 37.40 26.03 -0.39
N GLU A 48 37.12 25.34 0.72
CA GLU A 48 35.81 24.75 1.01
C GLU A 48 34.75 25.85 1.18
N PRO A 49 33.54 25.72 0.61
CA PRO A 49 32.45 26.58 1.00
C PRO A 49 32.03 26.23 2.43
N ALA A 50 31.92 27.25 3.28
CA ALA A 50 31.62 27.13 4.70
C ALA A 50 30.30 26.37 4.96
N ALA A 51 30.43 25.10 5.35
CA ALA A 51 29.31 24.25 5.77
C ALA A 51 28.65 24.72 7.08
N GLU A 52 29.34 25.51 7.89
CA GLU A 52 28.81 25.99 9.19
C GLU A 52 27.69 27.03 9.06
N ALA A 53 27.73 27.91 8.05
CA ALA A 53 26.72 28.97 7.88
C ALA A 53 25.35 28.42 7.43
N ALA A 54 25.35 27.43 6.54
CA ALA A 54 24.12 26.78 6.07
C ALA A 54 23.47 25.89 7.14
N VAL A 55 24.28 25.27 8.01
CA VAL A 55 23.78 24.45 9.13
C VAL A 55 23.22 25.33 10.26
N GLN A 56 23.76 26.53 10.48
CA GLN A 56 23.23 27.47 11.45
C GLN A 56 21.92 28.14 11.01
N GLU A 57 21.73 28.48 9.73
CA GLU A 57 20.44 28.99 9.24
C GLU A 57 19.34 27.90 9.29
N ALA A 58 19.67 26.64 8.95
CA ALA A 58 18.75 25.51 9.07
C ALA A 58 18.39 25.18 10.54
N ALA A 59 19.34 25.31 11.47
CA ALA A 59 19.10 25.12 12.90
C ALA A 59 18.32 26.30 13.53
N ALA A 60 18.57 27.53 13.09
CA ALA A 60 17.88 28.72 13.60
C ALA A 60 16.40 28.77 13.17
N PHE A 61 16.06 28.23 11.99
CA PHE A 61 14.66 28.09 11.55
C PHE A 61 13.91 26.99 12.31
N ASN A 62 14.58 25.88 12.65
CA ASN A 62 13.98 24.79 13.42
C ASN A 62 13.80 25.09 14.92
N THR A 63 14.54 26.05 15.48
CA THR A 63 14.48 26.36 16.92
C THR A 63 13.40 27.39 17.27
N ALA A 64 12.78 28.05 16.28
CA ALA A 64 11.77 29.08 16.52
C ALA A 64 10.33 28.55 16.71
N SER A 65 10.11 27.22 16.71
CA SER A 65 8.75 26.65 16.80
C SER A 65 8.56 25.49 17.77
N GLN A 66 9.50 25.27 18.71
CA GLN A 66 9.31 24.27 19.76
C GLN A 66 9.19 24.94 21.14
N THR A 67 8.04 25.55 21.37
CA THR A 67 7.54 25.75 22.74
C THR A 67 7.21 24.38 23.32
N PRO A 68 7.45 24.08 24.61
CA PRO A 68 6.96 22.86 25.24
C PRO A 68 5.46 22.74 24.97
N SER A 69 5.04 21.69 24.28
CA SER A 69 3.64 21.48 23.95
C SER A 69 2.86 21.32 25.26
N GLU A 70 1.98 22.28 25.55
CA GLU A 70 0.90 22.06 26.50
C GLU A 70 0.19 20.74 26.16
N PRO A 71 -0.32 19.99 27.15
CA PRO A 71 -1.13 18.81 26.87
C PRO A 71 -2.24 19.20 25.88
N ALA A 72 -2.30 18.51 24.75
CA ALA A 72 -3.30 18.81 23.73
C ALA A 72 -4.69 18.81 24.38
N PRO A 73 -5.51 19.85 24.16
CA PRO A 73 -6.86 19.87 24.69
C PRO A 73 -7.62 18.62 24.20
N PRO A 74 -8.52 18.06 25.03
CA PRO A 74 -9.33 16.92 24.60
C PRO A 74 -10.07 17.28 23.31
N ALA A 75 -10.03 16.38 22.32
CA ALA A 75 -10.63 16.60 21.02
C ALA A 75 -12.10 17.01 21.17
N ALA A 76 -12.47 18.14 20.55
CA ALA A 76 -13.87 18.52 20.47
C ALA A 76 -14.61 17.54 19.54
N ASN A 77 -15.92 17.43 19.74
CA ASN A 77 -16.74 16.49 18.97
C ASN A 77 -16.66 16.82 17.46
N GLY A 78 -16.20 15.87 16.64
CA GLY A 78 -16.01 16.06 15.20
C GLY A 78 -14.62 16.54 14.75
N GLN A 79 -13.66 16.67 15.67
CA GLN A 79 -12.25 16.89 15.32
C GLN A 79 -11.53 15.57 15.08
N VAL A 80 -10.51 15.59 14.23
CA VAL A 80 -9.68 14.43 13.87
C VAL A 80 -8.20 14.77 13.93
N ILE A 81 -7.36 13.78 14.20
CA ILE A 81 -5.91 13.89 14.15
C ILE A 81 -5.46 13.56 12.73
N PRO A 82 -4.87 14.49 11.96
CA PRO A 82 -4.31 14.21 10.65
C PRO A 82 -3.04 13.38 10.82
N MET A 83 -2.90 12.31 10.04
CA MET A 83 -1.85 11.31 10.25
C MET A 83 -0.74 11.43 9.21
N GLY A 84 -1.04 11.23 7.92
CA GLY A 84 -0.05 11.22 6.84
C GLY A 84 1.02 10.13 6.98
N LYS A 85 0.82 9.18 7.90
CA LYS A 85 1.75 8.09 8.20
C LYS A 85 1.53 6.96 7.20
N ALA A 86 2.60 6.51 6.57
CA ALA A 86 2.53 5.32 5.72
C ALA A 86 2.29 4.08 6.60
N PHE A 87 1.41 3.19 6.15
CA PHE A 87 1.07 1.96 6.86
C PHE A 87 0.88 0.81 5.87
N GLY A 88 1.08 -0.39 6.39
CA GLY A 88 0.84 -1.63 5.67
C GLY A 88 -0.60 -2.05 5.85
N ILE A 89 -1.15 -2.68 4.82
CA ILE A 89 -2.50 -3.19 4.84
C ILE A 89 -2.42 -4.67 4.50
N LYS A 90 -2.99 -5.52 5.33
CA LYS A 90 -3.23 -6.94 5.05
C LYS A 90 -4.74 -7.15 4.98
N LEU A 91 -5.23 -7.59 3.83
CA LEU A 91 -6.64 -7.93 3.60
C LEU A 91 -6.76 -9.43 3.36
N PHE A 92 -7.78 -10.03 3.97
CA PHE A 92 -8.18 -11.40 3.73
C PHE A 92 -9.61 -11.43 3.23
N THR A 93 -9.83 -12.20 2.17
CA THR A 93 -11.10 -12.24 1.45
C THR A 93 -12.07 -13.26 2.03
N ASP A 94 -13.36 -13.04 1.77
CA ASP A 94 -14.36 -14.07 1.99
C ASP A 94 -14.38 -15.03 0.80
N GLY A 95 -13.76 -16.19 1.00
CA GLY A 95 -13.45 -17.12 -0.09
C GLY A 95 -12.11 -16.85 -0.76
N VAL A 96 -11.89 -17.48 -1.90
CA VAL A 96 -10.71 -17.31 -2.75
C VAL A 96 -11.10 -16.70 -4.08
N ILE A 97 -10.33 -15.74 -4.58
CA ILE A 97 -10.55 -15.09 -5.87
C ILE A 97 -9.79 -15.85 -6.95
N VAL A 98 -10.46 -16.14 -8.07
CA VAL A 98 -9.80 -16.59 -9.30
C VAL A 98 -9.07 -15.41 -9.92
N ALA A 99 -7.75 -15.35 -9.75
CA ALA A 99 -6.91 -14.28 -10.29
C ALA A 99 -6.68 -14.46 -11.80
N SER A 100 -6.43 -15.68 -12.24
CA SER A 100 -6.29 -16.00 -13.65
C SER A 100 -6.57 -17.48 -13.93
N LEU A 101 -6.71 -17.81 -15.21
CA LEU A 101 -6.87 -19.17 -15.70
C LEU A 101 -5.68 -19.56 -16.55
N SER A 102 -5.29 -20.82 -16.48
CA SER A 102 -4.18 -21.37 -17.26
C SER A 102 -4.48 -22.77 -17.75
N ASP A 103 -4.01 -23.04 -18.95
CA ASP A 103 -4.06 -24.36 -19.55
C ASP A 103 -3.21 -25.36 -18.76
N ILE A 104 -3.74 -26.56 -18.59
CA ILE A 104 -3.06 -27.71 -18.01
C ILE A 104 -2.70 -28.69 -19.11
N TYR A 105 -1.44 -29.08 -19.14
CA TYR A 105 -0.94 -30.13 -20.04
C TYR A 105 -1.13 -31.48 -19.37
N THR A 106 -2.06 -32.27 -19.90
CA THR A 106 -2.34 -33.63 -19.43
C THR A 106 -1.93 -34.66 -20.47
N THR A 107 -1.96 -35.94 -20.11
CA THR A 107 -1.76 -37.04 -21.07
C THR A 107 -2.87 -37.14 -22.11
N GLY A 108 -4.06 -36.58 -21.82
CA GLY A 108 -5.23 -36.58 -22.70
C GLY A 108 -5.33 -35.33 -23.59
N GLY A 109 -4.44 -34.36 -23.44
CA GLY A 109 -4.47 -33.10 -24.18
C GLY A 109 -4.32 -31.88 -23.27
N ILE A 110 -4.53 -30.70 -23.86
CA ILE A 110 -4.50 -29.41 -23.18
C ILE A 110 -5.94 -29.05 -22.81
N CYS A 111 -6.19 -28.72 -21.54
CA CYS A 111 -7.51 -28.33 -21.05
C CYS A 111 -7.42 -27.31 -19.92
N CYS A 112 -8.54 -26.65 -19.63
CA CYS A 112 -8.68 -25.77 -18.48
C CYS A 112 -10.03 -26.03 -17.82
N PRO A 113 -10.10 -26.98 -16.86
CA PRO A 113 -11.37 -27.41 -16.26
C PRO A 113 -12.21 -26.27 -15.70
N ALA A 114 -11.58 -25.26 -15.09
CA ALA A 114 -12.27 -24.10 -14.56
C ALA A 114 -12.91 -23.24 -15.66
N ALA A 115 -12.20 -23.00 -16.77
CA ALA A 115 -12.76 -22.28 -17.91
C ALA A 115 -13.92 -23.05 -18.55
N GLU A 116 -13.78 -24.37 -18.67
CA GLU A 116 -14.83 -25.27 -19.18
C GLU A 116 -16.09 -25.26 -18.29
N ALA A 117 -15.91 -25.11 -16.98
CA ALA A 117 -17.00 -24.94 -16.01
C ALA A 117 -17.60 -23.51 -15.99
N GLY A 118 -17.10 -22.59 -16.82
CA GLY A 118 -17.62 -21.22 -16.93
C GLY A 118 -17.09 -20.24 -15.86
N LEU A 119 -16.07 -20.64 -15.09
CA LEU A 119 -15.37 -19.75 -14.18
C LEU A 119 -14.54 -18.73 -14.96
N ARG A 120 -14.35 -17.55 -14.37
CA ARG A 120 -13.66 -16.41 -14.96
C ARG A 120 -12.76 -15.73 -13.92
N PRO A 121 -11.69 -15.04 -14.36
CA PRO A 121 -10.98 -14.12 -13.50
C PRO A 121 -11.95 -13.14 -12.81
N GLY A 122 -11.78 -12.94 -11.50
CA GLY A 122 -12.65 -12.13 -10.65
C GLY A 122 -13.80 -12.88 -9.96
N ASP A 123 -13.99 -14.16 -10.25
CA ASP A 123 -14.94 -15.00 -9.51
C ASP A 123 -14.42 -15.28 -8.09
N TYR A 124 -15.31 -15.16 -7.10
CA TYR A 124 -15.04 -15.56 -5.71
C TYR A 124 -15.60 -16.96 -5.48
N LEU A 125 -14.74 -17.91 -5.10
CA LEU A 125 -15.16 -19.24 -4.67
C LEU A 125 -15.33 -19.24 -3.16
N VAL A 126 -16.58 -19.36 -2.72
CA VAL A 126 -16.97 -19.24 -1.31
C VAL A 126 -17.05 -20.61 -0.64
N GLN A 127 -17.53 -21.62 -1.38
CA GLN A 127 -17.64 -23.00 -0.90
C GLN A 127 -17.19 -24.01 -1.95
N ALA A 128 -16.73 -25.17 -1.49
CA ALA A 128 -16.49 -26.37 -2.28
C ALA A 128 -17.26 -27.54 -1.66
N ASP A 129 -18.19 -28.13 -2.42
CA ASP A 129 -19.09 -29.20 -1.97
C ASP A 129 -19.81 -28.87 -0.65
N GLY A 130 -20.27 -27.62 -0.52
CA GLY A 130 -20.94 -27.10 0.68
C GLY A 130 -20.02 -26.80 1.87
N MET A 131 -18.70 -27.03 1.76
CA MET A 131 -17.72 -26.65 2.77
C MET A 131 -17.14 -25.27 2.47
N GLU A 132 -17.03 -24.42 3.49
CA GLU A 132 -16.45 -23.09 3.37
C GLU A 132 -14.98 -23.14 2.91
N ILE A 133 -14.62 -22.26 1.98
CA ILE A 133 -13.25 -22.05 1.54
C ILE A 133 -12.67 -20.86 2.30
N GLN A 134 -11.77 -21.12 3.25
CA GLN A 134 -11.17 -20.09 4.09
C GLN A 134 -9.78 -19.64 3.64
N SER A 135 -9.16 -20.38 2.72
CA SER A 135 -7.80 -20.08 2.23
C SER A 135 -7.48 -20.85 0.95
N ASN A 136 -6.41 -20.43 0.27
CA ASN A 136 -5.80 -21.16 -0.83
C ASN A 136 -5.44 -22.61 -0.44
N ALA A 137 -4.96 -22.80 0.79
CA ALA A 137 -4.61 -24.12 1.31
C ALA A 137 -5.84 -25.03 1.49
N ALA A 138 -6.95 -24.47 2.00
CA ALA A 138 -8.21 -25.19 2.13
C ALA A 138 -8.75 -25.61 0.74
N LEU A 139 -8.76 -24.69 -0.22
CA LEU A 139 -9.16 -24.98 -1.60
C LEU A 139 -8.30 -26.10 -2.21
N ALA A 140 -6.97 -26.00 -2.11
CA ALA A 140 -6.05 -27.00 -2.63
C ALA A 140 -6.30 -28.38 -2.00
N ALA A 141 -6.62 -28.43 -0.70
CA ALA A 141 -6.98 -29.66 -0.01
C ALA A 141 -8.31 -30.25 -0.53
N TYR A 142 -9.34 -29.44 -0.76
CA TYR A 142 -10.61 -29.90 -1.34
C TYR A 142 -10.41 -30.48 -2.74
N ILE A 143 -9.70 -29.75 -3.62
CA ILE A 143 -9.36 -30.22 -4.97
C ILE A 143 -8.55 -31.52 -4.91
N GLY A 144 -7.53 -31.60 -4.05
CA GLY A 144 -6.72 -32.81 -3.90
C GLY A 144 -7.51 -34.02 -3.40
N ARG A 145 -8.48 -33.81 -2.50
CA ARG A 145 -9.34 -34.88 -1.95
C ARG A 145 -10.35 -35.42 -2.97
N SER A 146 -10.76 -34.61 -3.94
CA SER A 146 -11.68 -35.04 -5.01
C SER A 146 -11.13 -36.21 -5.85
N GLN A 147 -9.80 -36.37 -5.91
CA GLN A 147 -9.15 -37.39 -6.73
C GLN A 147 -9.61 -37.40 -8.21
N GLY A 148 -10.00 -36.22 -8.73
CA GLY A 148 -10.49 -36.06 -10.10
C GLY A 148 -12.01 -36.22 -10.27
N GLU A 149 -12.75 -36.43 -9.17
CA GLU A 149 -14.20 -36.26 -9.16
C GLU A 149 -14.58 -34.77 -9.22
N GLY A 150 -15.78 -34.48 -9.74
CA GLY A 150 -16.27 -33.11 -9.86
C GLY A 150 -16.45 -32.45 -8.49
N VAL A 151 -15.90 -31.26 -8.33
CA VAL A 151 -16.07 -30.39 -7.15
C VAL A 151 -17.05 -29.29 -7.51
N THR A 152 -18.15 -29.17 -6.77
CA THR A 152 -19.14 -28.11 -6.97
C THR A 152 -18.77 -26.90 -6.13
N PHE A 153 -18.48 -25.78 -6.80
CA PHE A 153 -18.18 -24.52 -6.15
C PHE A 153 -19.42 -23.64 -6.06
N LEU A 154 -19.63 -23.00 -4.91
CA LEU A 154 -20.48 -21.81 -4.82
C LEU A 154 -19.64 -20.60 -5.21
N VAL A 155 -20.06 -19.93 -6.28
CA VAL A 155 -19.33 -18.84 -6.93
C VAL A 155 -20.10 -17.54 -6.78
N ARG A 156 -19.43 -16.48 -6.35
CA ARG A 156 -19.97 -15.13 -6.32
C ARG A 156 -19.30 -14.28 -7.41
N ARG A 157 -20.12 -13.67 -8.27
CA ARG A 157 -19.68 -12.79 -9.36
C ARG A 157 -20.52 -11.51 -9.35
N GLY A 158 -19.95 -10.42 -8.85
CA GLY A 158 -20.72 -9.21 -8.55
C GLY A 158 -21.74 -9.51 -7.45
N ASP A 159 -23.01 -9.18 -7.70
CA ASP A 159 -24.12 -9.43 -6.76
C ASP A 159 -24.81 -10.79 -6.97
N GLU A 160 -24.35 -11.59 -7.94
CA GLU A 160 -24.94 -12.90 -8.25
C GLU A 160 -24.14 -14.05 -7.61
N GLU A 161 -24.86 -15.04 -7.08
CA GLU A 161 -24.29 -16.32 -6.64
C GLU A 161 -24.83 -17.47 -7.50
N PHE A 162 -23.93 -18.36 -7.92
CA PHE A 162 -24.27 -19.53 -8.74
C PHE A 162 -23.33 -20.71 -8.43
N GLU A 163 -23.77 -21.92 -8.78
CA GLU A 163 -22.94 -23.11 -8.64
C GLU A 163 -22.20 -23.45 -9.94
N ALA A 164 -20.95 -23.87 -9.83
CA ALA A 164 -20.14 -24.37 -10.94
C ALA A 164 -19.40 -25.65 -10.55
N THR A 165 -19.65 -26.74 -11.26
CA THR A 165 -18.93 -28.00 -11.06
C THR A 165 -17.68 -28.06 -11.93
N VAL A 166 -16.51 -28.14 -11.30
CA VAL A 166 -15.22 -28.27 -11.98
C VAL A 166 -14.68 -29.67 -11.74
N THR A 167 -14.27 -30.36 -12.79
CA THR A 167 -13.66 -31.69 -12.68
C THR A 167 -12.13 -31.56 -12.73
N PRO A 168 -11.40 -31.73 -11.62
CA PRO A 168 -9.96 -31.57 -11.60
C PRO A 168 -9.25 -32.63 -12.45
N VAL A 169 -8.17 -32.24 -13.11
CA VAL A 169 -7.33 -33.14 -13.91
C VAL A 169 -5.97 -33.33 -13.26
N PHE A 170 -5.41 -34.53 -13.38
CA PHE A 170 -4.08 -34.80 -12.85
C PHE A 170 -3.00 -34.23 -13.78
N GLY A 171 -2.17 -33.33 -13.26
CA GLY A 171 -1.09 -32.67 -13.99
C GLY A 171 0.02 -32.23 -13.04
N GLU A 172 1.28 -32.37 -13.48
CA GLU A 172 2.47 -31.97 -12.69
C GLU A 172 2.50 -32.55 -11.25
N GLY A 173 2.00 -33.79 -11.08
CA GLY A 173 2.04 -34.51 -9.82
C GLY A 173 0.90 -34.23 -8.84
N ALA A 174 -0.12 -33.44 -9.21
CA ALA A 174 -1.29 -33.17 -8.39
C ALA A 174 -2.57 -32.99 -9.23
N PHE A 175 -3.74 -33.05 -8.59
CA PHE A 175 -4.99 -32.64 -9.23
C PHE A 175 -5.08 -31.12 -9.32
N ARG A 176 -5.45 -30.61 -10.48
CA ARG A 176 -5.50 -29.18 -10.80
C ARG A 176 -6.74 -28.84 -11.59
N THR A 177 -7.19 -27.60 -11.44
CA THR A 177 -8.39 -27.07 -12.09
C THR A 177 -8.09 -26.01 -13.15
N GLY A 178 -6.84 -25.55 -13.24
CA GLY A 178 -6.41 -24.48 -14.13
C GLY A 178 -6.61 -23.09 -13.54
N MET A 179 -7.00 -22.99 -12.27
CA MET A 179 -7.18 -21.72 -11.56
C MET A 179 -5.90 -21.30 -10.87
N TRP A 180 -5.53 -20.04 -11.05
CA TRP A 180 -4.67 -19.31 -10.13
C TRP A 180 -5.54 -18.53 -9.18
N VAL A 181 -5.34 -18.74 -7.89
CA VAL A 181 -6.19 -18.18 -6.84
C VAL A 181 -5.39 -17.36 -5.84
N ARG A 182 -6.07 -16.42 -5.20
CA ARG A 182 -5.56 -15.67 -4.05
C ARG A 182 -6.68 -15.48 -3.02
N ASP A 183 -6.31 -15.45 -1.75
CA ASP A 183 -7.21 -15.26 -0.59
C ASP A 183 -6.90 -13.99 0.18
N SER A 184 -5.93 -13.21 -0.30
CA SER A 184 -5.40 -12.06 0.39
C SER A 184 -4.77 -11.04 -0.54
N ALA A 185 -4.74 -9.79 -0.07
CA ALA A 185 -4.00 -8.70 -0.68
C ALA A 185 -3.17 -7.98 0.38
N ALA A 186 -2.00 -7.48 -0.03
CA ALA A 186 -1.16 -6.67 0.83
C ALA A 186 -0.65 -5.45 0.06
N GLY A 187 -0.52 -4.33 0.76
CA GLY A 187 -0.08 -3.08 0.13
C GLY A 187 0.40 -2.06 1.14
N VAL A 188 0.93 -0.97 0.60
CA VAL A 188 1.30 0.24 1.35
C VAL A 188 0.28 1.31 1.03
N GLY A 189 -0.27 1.92 2.08
CA GLY A 189 -1.16 3.08 1.99
C GLY A 189 -0.71 4.18 2.94
N THR A 190 -1.50 5.24 3.01
CA THR A 190 -1.32 6.29 4.00
C THR A 190 -2.55 6.35 4.92
N LEU A 191 -2.31 6.41 6.23
CA LEU A 191 -3.33 6.76 7.21
C LEU A 191 -3.69 8.23 6.99
N THR A 192 -4.96 8.50 6.75
CA THR A 192 -5.48 9.85 6.54
C THR A 192 -5.66 10.54 7.87
N PHE A 193 -6.58 10.05 8.69
CA PHE A 193 -6.86 10.63 10.00
C PHE A 193 -7.28 9.57 11.00
N TYR A 194 -7.19 9.94 12.26
CA TYR A 194 -7.76 9.21 13.39
C TYR A 194 -8.79 10.08 14.11
N ASP A 195 -9.94 9.53 14.46
CA ASP A 195 -10.99 10.18 15.24
C ASP A 195 -10.88 9.76 16.72
N PRO A 196 -10.44 10.66 17.61
CA PRO A 196 -10.31 10.35 19.04
C PRO A 196 -11.63 10.07 19.75
N GLY A 197 -12.76 10.52 19.22
CA GLY A 197 -14.08 10.29 19.82
C GLY A 197 -14.57 8.86 19.65
N THR A 198 -14.22 8.22 18.53
CA THR A 198 -14.73 6.89 18.14
C THR A 198 -13.64 5.80 18.13
N GLY A 199 -12.37 6.19 18.11
CA GLY A 199 -11.23 5.31 17.90
C GLY A 199 -11.06 4.85 16.45
N MET A 200 -11.88 5.39 15.54
CA MET A 200 -11.85 5.04 14.13
C MET A 200 -10.67 5.72 13.44
N PHE A 201 -10.08 5.05 12.46
CA PHE A 201 -9.20 5.67 11.49
C PHE A 201 -9.76 5.51 10.08
N ALA A 202 -9.35 6.43 9.21
CA ALA A 202 -9.50 6.28 7.77
C ALA A 202 -8.11 6.27 7.14
N GLY A 203 -7.91 5.40 6.16
CA GLY A 203 -6.69 5.29 5.36
C GLY A 203 -7.02 4.96 3.92
N LEU A 204 -6.13 5.33 3.01
CA LEU A 204 -6.39 5.36 1.56
C LEU A 204 -7.53 6.31 1.17
N GLY A 205 -7.43 6.87 -0.03
CA GLY A 205 -8.47 7.71 -0.62
C GLY A 205 -9.41 6.93 -1.56
N HIS A 206 -9.22 5.62 -1.67
CA HIS A 206 -10.02 4.71 -2.48
C HIS A 206 -9.91 3.28 -1.93
N GLY A 207 -10.84 2.42 -2.33
CA GLY A 207 -10.82 1.00 -1.97
C GLY A 207 -9.62 0.26 -2.56
N ILE A 208 -9.18 -0.79 -1.86
CA ILE A 208 -8.23 -1.74 -2.42
C ILE A 208 -8.97 -2.58 -3.44
N CYS A 209 -8.60 -2.41 -4.70
CA CYS A 209 -9.16 -3.13 -5.82
C CYS A 209 -8.35 -4.38 -6.12
N ASP A 210 -9.05 -5.38 -6.61
CA ASP A 210 -8.44 -6.52 -7.27
C ASP A 210 -7.81 -6.05 -8.60
N SER A 211 -6.48 -6.17 -8.73
CA SER A 211 -5.76 -5.77 -9.95
C SER A 211 -6.21 -6.51 -11.22
N ASP A 212 -6.77 -7.71 -11.08
CA ASP A 212 -7.10 -8.63 -12.17
C ASP A 212 -8.61 -8.58 -12.48
N ALA A 213 -9.44 -8.32 -11.48
CA ALA A 213 -10.91 -8.25 -11.59
C ALA A 213 -11.49 -6.83 -11.67
N GLY A 214 -10.73 -5.81 -11.27
CA GLY A 214 -11.14 -4.40 -11.33
C GLY A 214 -12.21 -3.97 -10.32
N SER A 215 -12.66 -4.86 -9.43
CA SER A 215 -13.64 -4.58 -8.37
C SER A 215 -12.97 -4.37 -7.01
N VAL A 216 -13.65 -3.67 -6.10
CA VAL A 216 -13.20 -3.53 -4.70
C VAL A 216 -13.21 -4.91 -4.04
N MET A 217 -12.12 -5.26 -3.38
CA MET A 217 -11.94 -6.56 -2.74
C MET A 217 -12.85 -6.68 -1.50
N SER A 218 -13.64 -7.75 -1.41
CA SER A 218 -14.48 -8.00 -0.24
C SER A 218 -13.62 -8.28 1.00
N LEU A 219 -13.84 -7.51 2.06
CA LEU A 219 -13.16 -7.67 3.34
C LEU A 219 -13.88 -8.72 4.19
N LYS A 220 -13.18 -9.79 4.57
CA LYS A 220 -13.60 -10.69 5.66
C LYS A 220 -12.95 -10.29 6.97
N THR A 221 -11.63 -10.21 6.93
CA THR A 221 -10.80 -9.68 8.01
C THR A 221 -9.65 -8.89 7.40
N GLY A 222 -9.11 -7.97 8.18
CA GLY A 222 -7.96 -7.22 7.73
C GLY A 222 -7.27 -6.51 8.88
N GLU A 223 -5.99 -6.25 8.67
CA GLU A 223 -5.11 -5.74 9.71
C GLU A 223 -4.30 -4.55 9.15
N PRO A 224 -4.38 -3.36 9.78
CA PRO A 224 -3.39 -2.33 9.57
C PRO A 224 -2.10 -2.78 10.25
N ALA A 225 -0.95 -2.61 9.58
CA ALA A 225 0.33 -3.07 10.07
C ALA A 225 1.40 -1.98 9.96
N ALA A 226 2.36 -2.00 10.88
CA ALA A 226 3.49 -1.09 10.83
C ALA A 226 4.39 -1.44 9.63
N ILE A 227 4.91 -0.40 8.97
CA ILE A 227 5.89 -0.55 7.90
C ILE A 227 7.10 0.34 8.15
N THR A 228 8.21 -0.03 7.53
CA THR A 228 9.40 0.81 7.37
C THR A 228 9.55 1.14 5.89
N LEU A 229 9.61 2.44 5.57
CA LEU A 229 9.88 2.91 4.21
C LEU A 229 11.37 2.79 3.91
N CYS A 230 11.73 2.09 2.83
CA CYS A 230 13.11 1.82 2.47
C CYS A 230 13.54 2.47 1.14
N GLY A 231 12.63 3.19 0.48
CA GLY A 231 12.96 3.97 -0.71
C GLY A 231 11.75 4.37 -1.52
N ILE A 232 12.01 5.02 -2.66
CA ILE A 232 10.99 5.55 -3.56
C ILE A 232 11.40 5.23 -4.99
N VAL A 233 10.44 4.77 -5.79
CA VAL A 233 10.53 4.82 -7.25
C VAL A 233 9.93 6.15 -7.68
N LYS A 234 10.73 6.99 -8.32
CA LYS A 234 10.28 8.30 -8.79
C LYS A 234 9.22 8.12 -9.89
N GLY A 235 8.13 8.86 -9.79
CA GLY A 235 7.11 8.94 -10.84
C GLY A 235 7.55 9.82 -11.99
N ILE A 236 7.29 9.36 -13.21
CA ILE A 236 7.45 10.13 -14.44
C ILE A 236 6.19 9.96 -15.30
N PRO A 237 5.95 10.82 -16.30
CA PRO A 237 4.82 10.63 -17.20
C PRO A 237 4.75 9.20 -17.75
N GLU A 238 3.56 8.63 -17.73
CA GLU A 238 3.20 7.24 -18.10
C GLU A 238 3.71 6.13 -17.16
N GLU A 239 4.61 6.43 -16.23
CA GLU A 239 5.14 5.47 -15.25
C GLU A 239 4.89 5.96 -13.81
N PRO A 240 3.83 5.47 -13.14
CA PRO A 240 3.54 5.89 -11.78
C PRO A 240 4.69 5.47 -10.85
N GLY A 241 5.15 6.42 -10.04
CA GLY A 241 6.12 6.13 -8.99
C GLY A 241 5.50 5.33 -7.85
N GLN A 242 6.33 4.92 -6.89
CA GLN A 242 5.88 4.08 -5.77
C GLN A 242 6.75 4.26 -4.52
N LEU A 243 6.10 4.39 -3.36
CA LEU A 243 6.73 4.23 -2.05
C LEU A 243 7.07 2.76 -1.83
N ARG A 244 8.33 2.46 -1.46
CA ARG A 244 8.79 1.12 -1.12
C ARG A 244 8.93 1.02 0.38
N GLY A 245 8.35 -0.03 0.94
CA GLY A 245 8.51 -0.39 2.34
C GLY A 245 8.31 -1.87 2.56
N TYR A 246 8.62 -2.30 3.77
CA TYR A 246 8.38 -3.66 4.25
C TYR A 246 7.65 -3.61 5.58
N PHE A 247 6.90 -4.67 5.89
CA PHE A 247 6.25 -4.81 7.19
C PHE A 247 7.29 -4.91 8.30
N SER A 248 7.22 -4.00 9.26
CA SER A 248 8.20 -3.89 10.35
C SER A 248 7.81 -4.70 11.59
N SER A 249 6.56 -5.16 11.66
CA SER A 249 6.06 -6.09 12.66
C SER A 249 5.03 -7.04 12.07
N ASP A 250 4.91 -8.22 12.67
CA ASP A 250 3.79 -9.12 12.45
C ASP A 250 2.55 -8.70 13.26
N ASP A 251 2.74 -7.89 14.30
CA ASP A 251 1.65 -7.37 15.13
C ASP A 251 0.78 -6.39 14.35
N SER A 252 -0.54 -6.54 14.52
CA SER A 252 -1.50 -5.59 13.99
C SER A 252 -1.51 -4.29 14.81
N MET A 253 -1.66 -3.16 14.13
CA MET A 253 -1.92 -1.85 14.72
C MET A 253 -3.39 -1.69 15.16
N GLY A 254 -4.25 -2.64 14.83
CA GLY A 254 -5.68 -2.54 15.07
C GLY A 254 -6.51 -3.53 14.24
N GLU A 255 -7.66 -3.09 13.74
CA GLU A 255 -8.58 -3.91 12.97
C GLU A 255 -9.13 -3.10 11.78
N LEU A 256 -9.21 -3.72 10.60
CA LEU A 256 -9.94 -3.17 9.45
C LEU A 256 -11.39 -3.61 9.54
N LEU A 257 -12.29 -2.63 9.47
CA LEU A 257 -13.73 -2.84 9.55
C LEU A 257 -14.41 -2.70 8.20
N ALA A 258 -13.83 -1.93 7.26
CA ALA A 258 -14.35 -1.81 5.91
C ALA A 258 -13.25 -1.55 4.87
N ASN A 259 -13.44 -2.12 3.68
CA ASN A 259 -12.78 -1.73 2.44
C ASN A 259 -13.88 -1.41 1.43
N ASN A 260 -14.04 -0.13 1.06
CA ASN A 260 -15.07 0.31 0.14
C ASN A 260 -14.50 1.33 -0.85
N GLU A 261 -15.32 1.83 -1.78
CA GLU A 261 -14.83 2.72 -2.85
C GLU A 261 -14.14 3.99 -2.34
N THR A 262 -14.48 4.49 -1.14
CA THR A 262 -13.94 5.75 -0.58
C THR A 262 -12.72 5.58 0.30
N GLY A 263 -12.30 4.35 0.60
CA GLY A 263 -11.12 4.08 1.42
C GLY A 263 -11.21 2.80 2.23
N VAL A 264 -10.26 2.69 3.15
CA VAL A 264 -10.17 1.63 4.16
C VAL A 264 -10.37 2.26 5.53
N TYR A 265 -11.21 1.62 6.34
CA TYR A 265 -11.62 2.16 7.63
C TYR A 265 -11.49 1.07 8.69
N GLY A 266 -11.19 1.49 9.91
CA GLY A 266 -10.93 0.54 10.98
C GLY A 266 -10.76 1.22 12.33
N LYS A 267 -10.31 0.45 13.32
CA LYS A 267 -9.93 0.97 14.64
C LYS A 267 -8.46 0.72 14.89
N LEU A 268 -7.79 1.69 15.51
CA LEU A 268 -6.43 1.49 16.01
C LEU A 268 -6.49 0.98 17.46
N ALA A 269 -5.54 0.11 17.81
CA ALA A 269 -5.40 -0.40 19.16
C ALA A 269 -4.88 0.67 20.14
N GLU A 270 -4.05 1.58 19.63
CA GLU A 270 -3.45 2.67 20.38
C GLU A 270 -3.88 4.02 19.81
N VAL A 271 -4.03 5.01 20.71
CA VAL A 271 -4.34 6.38 20.31
C VAL A 271 -3.07 7.01 19.74
N PRO A 272 -3.06 7.44 18.47
CA PRO A 272 -1.88 8.09 17.89
C PRO A 272 -1.66 9.48 18.49
N GLU A 273 -0.39 9.89 18.51
CA GLU A 273 -0.02 11.25 18.86
C GLU A 273 -0.46 12.25 17.77
N GLY A 274 -0.81 13.47 18.18
CA GLY A 274 -1.09 14.57 17.26
C GLY A 274 -2.13 15.55 17.81
N THR A 275 -2.27 16.68 17.15
CA THR A 275 -3.23 17.72 17.53
C THR A 275 -4.53 17.53 16.75
N PRO A 276 -5.69 17.35 17.41
CA PRO A 276 -6.96 17.31 16.72
C PRO A 276 -7.25 18.63 15.99
N ILE A 277 -7.73 18.55 14.76
CA ILE A 277 -8.15 19.68 13.92
C ILE A 277 -9.58 19.49 13.42
N ASP A 278 -10.22 20.59 13.03
CA ASP A 278 -11.55 20.55 12.44
C ASP A 278 -11.53 19.95 11.04
N VAL A 279 -12.59 19.23 10.70
CA VAL A 279 -12.88 18.80 9.34
C VAL A 279 -13.59 19.95 8.62
N MET A 280 -13.14 20.26 7.40
CA MET A 280 -13.75 21.29 6.55
C MET A 280 -14.97 20.73 5.84
N ALA A 281 -16.11 21.44 5.91
CA ALA A 281 -17.30 21.05 5.17
C ALA A 281 -17.04 21.16 3.66
N ARG A 282 -17.60 20.26 2.85
CA ARG A 282 -17.31 20.20 1.41
C ARG A 282 -17.63 21.51 0.66
N GLU A 283 -18.61 22.29 1.12
CA GLU A 283 -18.98 23.59 0.53
C GLU A 283 -17.98 24.70 0.86
N GLU A 284 -17.19 24.54 1.92
CA GLU A 284 -16.15 25.49 2.33
C GLU A 284 -14.85 25.29 1.54
N VAL A 285 -14.61 24.08 1.02
CA VAL A 285 -13.39 23.73 0.27
C VAL A 285 -13.31 24.51 -1.05
N LYS A 286 -12.20 25.19 -1.28
CA LYS A 286 -11.99 26.05 -2.46
C LYS A 286 -10.70 25.73 -3.19
N ALA A 287 -10.66 26.10 -4.46
CA ALA A 287 -9.39 26.17 -5.19
C ALA A 287 -8.46 27.17 -4.50
N GLY A 288 -7.19 26.80 -4.34
CA GLY A 288 -6.24 27.57 -3.56
C GLY A 288 -5.12 26.72 -2.93
N PRO A 289 -4.22 27.34 -2.17
CA PRO A 289 -3.11 26.66 -1.52
C PRO A 289 -3.60 25.66 -0.48
N ILE A 290 -2.89 24.55 -0.36
CA ILE A 290 -3.09 23.49 0.63
C ILE A 290 -1.75 22.87 1.03
N GLU A 291 -1.77 22.10 2.11
CA GLU A 291 -0.66 21.24 2.53
C GLU A 291 -1.04 19.77 2.34
N ILE A 292 -0.14 18.97 1.78
CA ILE A 292 -0.22 17.52 1.77
C ILE A 292 0.64 16.99 2.91
N ILE A 293 0.06 16.20 3.81
CA ILE A 293 0.80 15.54 4.89
C ILE A 293 1.16 14.11 4.45
N ALA A 294 2.44 13.79 4.32
CA ALA A 294 2.85 12.47 3.86
C ALA A 294 4.20 12.02 4.43
N SER A 295 4.35 10.72 4.65
CA SER A 295 5.63 10.08 4.94
C SER A 295 6.20 9.52 3.65
N ILE A 296 7.39 9.97 3.26
CA ILE A 296 8.09 9.49 2.06
C ILE A 296 9.36 8.70 2.41
N ASP A 297 9.77 8.72 3.68
CA ASP A 297 10.90 7.99 4.25
C ASP A 297 10.63 7.67 5.75
N GLU A 298 11.66 7.21 6.47
CA GLU A 298 11.56 6.81 7.88
C GLU A 298 11.41 7.98 8.86
N SER A 299 11.57 9.24 8.41
CA SER A 299 11.46 10.41 9.29
C SER A 299 10.00 10.75 9.65
N GLY A 300 9.04 10.07 9.04
CA GLY A 300 7.62 10.22 9.33
C GLY A 300 6.93 11.31 8.51
N PRO A 301 5.72 11.73 8.92
CA PRO A 301 4.88 12.63 8.13
C PRO A 301 5.44 14.05 8.11
N HIS A 302 5.50 14.64 6.92
CA HIS A 302 5.89 16.03 6.68
C HIS A 302 4.83 16.75 5.86
N ALA A 303 4.73 18.08 6.07
CA ALA A 303 3.88 18.94 5.26
C ALA A 303 4.60 19.37 3.98
N TYR A 304 3.91 19.24 2.85
CA TYR A 304 4.35 19.63 1.53
C TYR A 304 3.36 20.60 0.89
N ALA A 305 3.85 21.71 0.36
CA ALA A 305 3.02 22.65 -0.39
C ALA A 305 2.37 22.04 -1.64
N ALA A 306 1.09 22.33 -1.83
CA ALA A 306 0.31 21.97 -3.01
C ALA A 306 -0.80 23.02 -3.24
N GLU A 307 -1.58 22.83 -4.29
CA GLU A 307 -2.77 23.63 -4.57
C GLU A 307 -3.94 22.73 -5.00
N ILE A 308 -5.15 23.09 -4.59
CA ILE A 308 -6.39 22.62 -5.21
C ILE A 308 -6.61 23.49 -6.44
N GLN A 309 -6.55 22.88 -7.63
CA GLN A 309 -6.80 23.56 -8.90
C GLN A 309 -8.29 23.61 -9.24
N LYS A 310 -9.03 22.57 -8.85
CA LYS A 310 -10.46 22.45 -9.12
C LYS A 310 -11.16 21.68 -8.00
N VAL A 311 -12.34 22.15 -7.62
CA VAL A 311 -13.29 21.45 -6.76
C VAL A 311 -14.49 21.02 -7.62
N SER A 312 -14.91 19.77 -7.48
CA SER A 312 -16.00 19.15 -8.21
C SER A 312 -16.97 18.48 -7.25
N ASN A 313 -18.17 19.04 -7.17
CA ASN A 313 -19.28 18.49 -6.38
C ASN A 313 -20.12 17.49 -7.21
N THR A 314 -19.53 16.94 -8.27
CA THR A 314 -20.12 15.83 -9.01
C THR A 314 -20.24 14.61 -8.11
N ASP A 315 -21.26 13.77 -8.38
CA ASP A 315 -21.58 12.54 -7.65
C ASP A 315 -20.56 11.40 -7.91
N GLN A 316 -19.27 11.73 -7.86
CA GLN A 316 -18.19 10.77 -7.87
C GLN A 316 -17.57 10.72 -6.47
N PRO A 317 -17.46 9.54 -5.85
CA PRO A 317 -17.07 9.44 -4.45
C PRO A 317 -15.60 9.80 -4.18
N THR A 318 -14.70 9.66 -5.15
CA THR A 318 -13.22 9.71 -4.92
C THR A 318 -12.46 10.76 -5.74
N LYS A 319 -13.13 11.49 -6.62
CA LYS A 319 -12.51 12.43 -7.59
C LYS A 319 -13.13 13.82 -7.49
N ASN A 320 -13.22 14.33 -6.27
CA ASN A 320 -13.82 15.63 -5.97
C ASN A 320 -12.84 16.79 -6.15
N LEU A 321 -11.56 16.55 -5.89
CA LEU A 321 -10.52 17.56 -5.95
C LEU A 321 -9.55 17.24 -7.08
N VAL A 322 -9.12 18.24 -7.83
CA VAL A 322 -7.92 18.16 -8.68
C VAL A 322 -6.83 18.94 -7.97
N ILE A 323 -5.76 18.26 -7.59
CA ILE A 323 -4.64 18.83 -6.83
C ILE A 323 -3.37 18.84 -7.66
N LYS A 324 -2.46 19.77 -7.34
CA LYS A 324 -1.12 19.85 -7.91
C LYS A 324 -0.09 20.09 -6.80
N VAL A 325 0.93 19.25 -6.76
CA VAL A 325 2.08 19.40 -5.88
C VAL A 325 2.94 20.56 -6.36
N THR A 326 3.34 21.45 -5.44
CA THR A 326 4.20 22.61 -5.74
C THR A 326 5.50 22.60 -4.92
N ASP A 327 5.56 21.81 -3.85
CA ASP A 327 6.76 21.64 -3.01
C ASP A 327 7.91 20.98 -3.76
N GLN A 328 9.04 21.69 -3.84
CA GLN A 328 10.22 21.19 -4.56
C GLN A 328 10.84 19.96 -3.90
N ARG A 329 10.81 19.86 -2.57
CA ARG A 329 11.41 18.71 -1.84
C ARG A 329 10.70 17.42 -2.22
N LEU A 330 9.36 17.47 -2.29
CA LEU A 330 8.55 16.33 -2.71
C LEU A 330 8.79 16.01 -4.19
N LEU A 331 8.69 17.01 -5.08
CA LEU A 331 8.88 16.82 -6.53
C LEU A 331 10.27 16.25 -6.89
N GLU A 332 11.31 16.71 -6.22
CA GLU A 332 12.68 16.22 -6.42
C GLU A 332 12.81 14.76 -5.98
N SER A 333 12.23 14.40 -4.84
CA SER A 333 12.34 13.05 -4.25
C SER A 333 11.44 12.01 -4.94
N THR A 334 10.22 12.40 -5.30
CA THR A 334 9.16 11.44 -5.72
C THR A 334 8.68 11.67 -7.15
N GLY A 335 8.95 12.83 -7.75
CA GLY A 335 8.36 13.23 -9.03
C GLY A 335 6.93 13.74 -8.93
N GLY A 336 6.36 13.80 -7.73
CA GLY A 336 4.98 14.21 -7.46
C GLY A 336 4.23 13.22 -6.57
N ILE A 337 3.00 12.91 -6.92
CA ILE A 337 2.17 11.92 -6.24
C ILE A 337 2.59 10.53 -6.73
N VAL A 338 2.84 9.62 -5.80
CA VAL A 338 3.25 8.25 -6.10
C VAL A 338 2.34 7.23 -5.42
N GLN A 339 2.34 5.99 -5.90
CA GLN A 339 1.64 4.90 -5.24
C GLN A 339 2.11 4.76 -3.78
N GLY A 340 1.16 4.53 -2.88
CA GLY A 340 1.38 4.55 -1.43
C GLY A 340 1.00 5.86 -0.76
N MET A 341 0.99 6.99 -1.48
CA MET A 341 0.52 8.29 -0.95
C MET A 341 -1.01 8.43 -0.92
N SER A 342 -1.75 7.48 -1.50
CA SER A 342 -3.22 7.47 -1.39
C SER A 342 -3.62 7.47 0.09
N GLY A 343 -4.47 8.40 0.47
CA GLY A 343 -4.82 8.70 1.87
C GLY A 343 -4.01 9.85 2.49
N ALA A 344 -3.00 10.42 1.81
CA ALA A 344 -2.28 11.57 2.35
C ALA A 344 -3.23 12.75 2.63
N PRO A 345 -3.32 13.25 3.89
CA PRO A 345 -4.21 14.35 4.26
C PRO A 345 -3.95 15.62 3.47
N LEU A 346 -5.03 16.29 3.08
CA LEU A 346 -5.02 17.62 2.49
C LEU A 346 -5.55 18.60 3.52
N LEU A 347 -4.73 19.59 3.88
CA LEU A 347 -5.08 20.64 4.82
C LEU A 347 -5.26 21.96 4.07
N GLN A 348 -6.39 22.63 4.31
CA GLN A 348 -6.68 23.99 3.84
C GLN A 348 -6.99 24.85 5.07
N ASP A 349 -6.30 25.98 5.22
CA ASP A 349 -6.48 26.90 6.36
C ASP A 349 -6.37 26.19 7.73
N GLY A 350 -5.47 25.21 7.85
CA GLY A 350 -5.24 24.43 9.07
C GLY A 350 -6.33 23.40 9.40
N ARG A 351 -7.32 23.21 8.53
CA ARG A 351 -8.41 22.24 8.67
C ARG A 351 -8.26 21.10 7.66
N LEU A 352 -8.72 19.90 8.01
CA LEU A 352 -8.68 18.76 7.12
C LEU A 352 -9.76 18.92 6.04
N CYS A 353 -9.37 19.14 4.78
CA CYS A 353 -10.30 19.33 3.67
C CYS A 353 -10.45 18.10 2.78
N GLY A 354 -9.46 17.20 2.76
CA GLY A 354 -9.50 16.03 1.92
C GLY A 354 -8.37 15.04 2.12
N ALA A 355 -8.29 14.08 1.20
CA ALA A 355 -7.19 13.13 1.10
C ALA A 355 -6.84 12.87 -0.37
N VAL A 356 -5.56 12.60 -0.66
CA VAL A 356 -5.11 12.18 -2.00
C VAL A 356 -5.73 10.82 -2.35
N THR A 357 -6.19 10.64 -3.59
CA THR A 357 -6.70 9.34 -4.09
C THR A 357 -5.83 8.76 -5.20
N HIS A 358 -5.86 9.34 -6.39
CA HIS A 358 -5.20 8.81 -7.59
C HIS A 358 -4.27 9.84 -8.21
N VAL A 359 -3.14 9.39 -8.75
CA VAL A 359 -2.23 10.21 -9.56
C VAL A 359 -2.71 10.29 -11.02
N PHE A 360 -2.39 11.38 -11.72
CA PHE A 360 -2.59 11.47 -13.17
C PHE A 360 -1.44 10.76 -13.88
N MET A 361 -1.76 9.86 -14.83
CA MET A 361 -0.74 9.06 -15.53
C MET A 361 0.21 9.93 -16.35
N ASP A 362 -0.30 10.98 -17.00
CA ASP A 362 0.47 11.87 -17.88
C ASP A 362 1.22 12.98 -17.12
N ASP A 363 0.81 13.28 -15.88
CA ASP A 363 1.43 14.30 -15.04
C ASP A 363 1.44 13.87 -13.56
N PRO A 364 2.53 13.22 -13.09
CA PRO A 364 2.64 12.77 -11.71
C PRO A 364 2.58 13.89 -10.68
N THR A 365 2.78 15.15 -11.07
CA THR A 365 2.66 16.30 -10.15
C THR A 365 1.20 16.59 -9.79
N ARG A 366 0.25 15.97 -10.49
CA ARG A 366 -1.19 16.18 -10.32
C ARG A 366 -1.90 14.89 -9.93
N GLY A 367 -3.03 15.07 -9.27
CA GLY A 367 -3.85 13.96 -8.82
C GLY A 367 -5.26 14.37 -8.46
N TYR A 368 -6.01 13.37 -8.03
CA TYR A 368 -7.34 13.50 -7.49
C TYR A 368 -7.33 13.47 -5.96
N GLY A 369 -8.36 14.08 -5.37
CA GLY A 369 -8.65 13.98 -3.95
C GLY A 369 -10.13 13.76 -3.66
N ILE A 370 -10.40 13.18 -2.49
CA ILE A 370 -11.72 12.98 -1.88
C ILE A 370 -11.94 14.01 -0.78
N PHE A 371 -13.19 14.39 -0.51
CA PHE A 371 -13.52 15.22 0.65
C PHE A 371 -13.31 14.47 1.96
N ALA A 372 -12.72 15.14 2.94
CA ALA A 372 -12.53 14.55 4.27
C ALA A 372 -13.87 14.30 4.97
N GLU A 373 -14.84 15.18 4.77
CA GLU A 373 -16.21 15.02 5.26
C GLU A 373 -16.82 13.69 4.81
N THR A 374 -16.66 13.30 3.54
CA THR A 374 -17.14 12.01 3.02
C THR A 374 -16.49 10.84 3.77
N MET A 375 -15.20 10.90 4.04
CA MET A 375 -14.50 9.85 4.79
C MET A 375 -14.98 9.77 6.26
N VAL A 376 -15.30 10.91 6.88
CA VAL A 376 -15.85 10.97 8.25
C VAL A 376 -17.27 10.41 8.31
N GLU A 377 -18.11 10.73 7.34
CA GLU A 377 -19.45 10.14 7.19
C GLU A 377 -19.38 8.61 7.10
N GLN A 378 -18.40 8.08 6.35
CA GLN A 378 -18.17 6.63 6.26
C GLN A 378 -17.76 6.02 7.59
N CYS A 379 -16.83 6.63 8.34
CA CYS A 379 -16.48 6.17 9.69
C CYS A 379 -17.70 6.06 10.60
N ARG A 380 -18.59 7.06 10.59
CA ARG A 380 -19.81 7.07 11.40
C ARG A 380 -20.76 5.94 11.01
N ASN A 381 -21.03 5.78 9.71
CA ASN A 381 -21.92 4.72 9.22
C ASN A 381 -21.41 3.32 9.58
N ILE A 382 -20.09 3.10 9.46
CA ILE A 382 -19.45 1.82 9.80
C ILE A 382 -19.50 1.55 11.31
N GLU A 383 -19.33 2.60 12.13
CA GLU A 383 -19.41 2.48 13.58
C GLU A 383 -20.86 2.14 14.04
N GLU A 384 -21.86 2.75 13.43
CA GLU A 384 -23.28 2.48 13.69
C GLU A 384 -23.66 1.05 13.29
N ALA A 385 -23.26 0.60 12.10
CA ALA A 385 -23.50 -0.78 11.65
C ALA A 385 -22.87 -1.80 12.61
N ASN A 386 -21.62 -1.59 13.03
CA ASN A 386 -20.93 -2.47 13.97
C ASN A 386 -21.56 -2.51 15.37
N LYS A 387 -22.20 -1.43 15.82
CA LYS A 387 -22.97 -1.44 17.09
C LYS A 387 -24.21 -2.32 16.94
N SER A 388 -24.93 -2.20 15.82
CA SER A 388 -26.16 -2.96 15.56
C SER A 388 -25.97 -4.48 15.38
N GLU A 389 -24.79 -4.94 14.97
CA GLU A 389 -24.48 -6.38 14.86
C GLU A 389 -24.11 -7.04 16.20
N LYS A 390 -23.78 -6.22 17.21
CA LYS A 390 -23.36 -6.70 18.55
C LYS A 390 -24.50 -6.68 19.59
N ASP A 391 -25.59 -5.99 19.28
CA ASP A 391 -26.84 -5.96 20.06
C ASP A 391 -27.82 -7.04 19.58
#